data_AF-A0A6G8Q6G2-F1
#
_entry.id   AF-A0A6G8Q6G2-F1
#
_cell.length_a   1.000
_cell.length_b   1.000
_cell.length_c   1.000
_cell.angle_alpha   90.00
_cell.angle_beta   90.00
_cell.angle_gamma   90.00
#
_symmetry.space_group_name_H-M   'P 1'
#
loop_
_entity.id
_entity.type
_entity.pdbx_description
1 polymer ?
#
loop_
_entity_poly.entity_id
_entity_poly.type
_entity_poly.pdbx_seq_one_letter_code
_entity_poly.pdbx_strand_id
1 'polypeptide(L)'
;MIFHHERRLQRALHHLESLKAEVEAWADECPYRTWVDFDVDARYKLTWLEAIDQPPARFGLIVGDCVHNLRSSLDNLMLELALIRGRGRVSKSVEGDSQFPIFAADPSLNPKRLAEFKRMTRGINPRAKAIIEGLQPYNRVDRFHHPSA
;
A
#
# COMPACT_ATOMS: atom_id res chain seq x y z
N MET A 1 -10.54 20.44 -14.51
CA MET A 1 -10.06 19.04 -14.46
C MET A 1 -10.61 18.46 -13.17
N ILE A 2 -11.41 17.39 -13.21
CA ILE A 2 -11.89 16.74 -11.98
C ILE A 2 -10.79 15.76 -11.56
N PHE A 3 -10.13 16.02 -10.43
CA PHE A 3 -9.09 15.16 -9.90
C PHE A 3 -9.75 13.96 -9.20
N HIS A 4 -9.90 12.86 -9.93
CA HIS A 4 -10.58 11.66 -9.41
C HIS A 4 -9.75 10.96 -8.35
N HIS A 5 -8.42 11.08 -8.42
CA HIS A 5 -7.50 10.53 -7.43
C HIS A 5 -7.65 11.16 -6.04
N GLU A 6 -7.81 12.48 -5.94
CA GLU A 6 -7.92 13.20 -4.64
C GLU A 6 -9.13 12.74 -3.84
N ARG A 7 -10.30 12.62 -4.49
CA ARG A 7 -11.54 12.16 -3.83
C ARG A 7 -11.42 10.73 -3.32
N ARG A 8 -10.76 9.86 -4.10
CA ARG A 8 -10.49 8.47 -3.68
C ARG A 8 -9.49 8.43 -2.52
N LEU A 9 -8.46 9.27 -2.54
CA LEU A 9 -7.52 9.39 -1.44
C LEU A 9 -8.22 9.87 -0.15
N GLN A 10 -9.07 10.88 -0.24
CA GLN A 10 -9.86 11.36 0.90
C GLN A 10 -10.73 10.25 1.51
N ARG A 11 -11.38 9.42 0.67
CA ARG A 11 -12.13 8.25 1.17
C ARG A 11 -11.24 7.21 1.84
N ALA A 12 -10.08 6.90 1.26
CA ALA A 12 -9.13 5.99 1.87
C ALA A 12 -8.67 6.49 3.25
N LEU A 13 -8.35 7.79 3.36
CA LEU A 13 -7.98 8.41 4.63
C LEU A 13 -9.13 8.40 5.64
N HIS A 14 -10.37 8.64 5.20
CA HIS A 14 -11.53 8.52 6.08
C HIS A 14 -11.66 7.12 6.67
N HIS A 15 -11.58 6.07 5.84
CA HIS A 15 -11.64 4.68 6.32
C HIS A 15 -10.45 4.32 7.22
N LEU A 16 -9.26 4.87 6.96
CA LEU A 16 -8.11 4.69 7.84
C LEU A 16 -8.36 5.29 9.23
N GLU A 17 -8.89 6.51 9.31
CA GLU A 17 -9.22 7.14 10.60
C GLU A 17 -10.36 6.40 11.31
N SER A 18 -11.39 5.96 10.59
CA SER A 18 -12.44 5.11 11.16
C SER A 18 -11.88 3.80 11.72
N LEU A 19 -10.98 3.12 10.99
CA LEU A 19 -10.35 1.90 11.46
C LEU A 19 -9.52 2.14 12.72
N LYS A 20 -8.74 3.22 12.79
CA LYS A 20 -7.97 3.56 13.98
C LYS A 20 -8.86 3.75 15.20
N ALA A 21 -9.91 4.55 15.07
CA ALA A 21 -10.86 4.78 16.16
C ALA A 21 -11.54 3.48 16.63
N GLU A 22 -11.90 2.60 15.70
CA GLU A 22 -12.50 1.32 16.06
C GLU A 22 -11.53 0.33 16.69
N VAL A 23 -10.27 0.29 16.23
CA VAL A 23 -9.21 -0.52 16.82
C VAL A 23 -8.87 -0.02 18.23
N GLU A 24 -8.79 1.29 18.43
CA GLU A 24 -8.57 1.91 19.75
C GLU A 24 -9.71 1.53 20.70
N ALA A 25 -10.97 1.73 20.29
CA ALA A 25 -12.13 1.38 21.10
C ALA A 25 -12.18 -0.11 21.47
N TRP A 26 -11.85 -0.99 20.52
CA TRP A 26 -11.74 -2.42 20.80
C TRP A 26 -10.59 -2.72 21.76
N ALA A 27 -9.42 -2.12 21.57
CA ALA A 27 -8.25 -2.34 22.41
C ALA A 27 -8.44 -1.87 23.86
N ASP A 28 -9.19 -0.79 24.07
CA ASP A 28 -9.51 -0.24 25.41
C ASP A 28 -10.30 -1.23 26.27
N GLU A 29 -11.04 -2.17 25.67
CA GLU A 29 -11.73 -3.25 26.38
C GLU A 29 -10.76 -4.34 26.91
N CYS A 30 -9.45 -4.18 26.69
CA CYS A 30 -8.42 -5.18 26.98
C CYS A 30 -8.74 -6.60 26.45
N PRO A 31 -9.15 -6.76 25.17
CA PRO A 31 -9.54 -8.05 24.60
C PRO A 31 -8.34 -8.95 24.26
N TYR A 32 -7.16 -8.64 24.80
CA TYR A 32 -5.93 -9.35 24.54
C TYR A 32 -5.07 -9.45 25.80
N ARG A 33 -4.30 -10.53 25.88
CA ARG A 33 -3.24 -10.71 26.88
C ARG A 33 -1.90 -10.39 26.25
N THR A 34 -1.10 -9.59 26.93
CA THR A 34 0.31 -9.42 26.59
C THR A 34 1.17 -10.07 27.67
N TRP A 35 2.22 -10.77 27.27
CA TRP A 35 3.27 -11.20 28.18
C TRP A 35 4.62 -11.09 27.49
N VAL A 36 5.64 -10.88 28.30
CA VAL A 36 7.02 -10.81 27.84
C VAL A 36 7.70 -12.09 28.27
N ASP A 37 8.30 -12.78 27.31
CA ASP A 37 9.21 -13.87 27.62
C ASP A 37 10.62 -13.28 27.79
N PHE A 38 11.19 -13.41 28.98
CA PHE A 38 12.56 -12.98 29.26
C PHE A 38 13.46 -14.20 29.13
N ASP A 39 13.93 -14.46 27.92
CA ASP A 39 15.04 -15.36 27.72
C ASP A 39 16.34 -14.64 28.13
N VAL A 40 17.02 -15.17 29.13
CA VAL A 40 18.20 -14.55 29.78
C VAL A 40 19.40 -14.52 28.83
N ASP A 41 19.39 -15.32 27.75
CA ASP A 41 20.43 -15.36 26.72
C ASP A 41 20.05 -14.58 25.44
N ALA A 42 18.80 -14.13 25.28
CA ALA A 42 18.37 -13.45 24.06
C ALA A 42 18.72 -11.96 24.08
N ARG A 43 19.45 -11.47 23.07
CA ARG A 43 19.71 -10.03 22.83
C ARG A 43 18.47 -9.23 22.41
N TYR A 44 17.27 -9.79 22.55
CA TYR A 44 16.01 -9.20 22.16
C TYR A 44 14.91 -9.57 23.14
N LYS A 45 13.95 -8.65 23.31
CA LYS A 45 12.76 -8.83 24.13
C LYS A 45 11.62 -9.36 23.26
N LEU A 46 11.14 -10.58 23.52
CA LEU A 46 9.95 -11.11 22.86
C LEU A 46 8.71 -10.70 23.65
N THR A 47 7.82 -9.94 23.01
CA THR A 47 6.50 -9.63 23.54
C THR A 47 5.48 -10.41 22.75
N TRP A 48 4.73 -11.26 23.43
CA TRP A 48 3.62 -12.01 22.86
C TRP A 48 2.32 -11.26 23.10
N LEU A 49 1.44 -11.29 22.09
CA LEU A 49 0.09 -10.75 22.16
C LEU A 49 -0.86 -11.86 21.73
N GLU A 50 -1.76 -12.25 22.63
CA GLU A 50 -2.83 -13.21 22.40
C GLU A 50 -4.16 -12.47 22.42
N ALA A 51 -4.89 -12.47 21.31
CA ALA A 51 -6.26 -11.96 21.28
C ALA A 51 -7.19 -12.96 21.97
N ILE A 52 -7.76 -12.55 23.10
CA ILE A 52 -8.74 -13.31 23.88
C ILE A 52 -10.10 -13.24 23.17
N ASP A 53 -10.49 -12.04 22.76
CA ASP A 53 -11.65 -11.81 21.91
C ASP A 53 -11.20 -11.49 20.49
N GLN A 54 -11.94 -11.96 19.49
CA GLN A 54 -11.58 -11.66 18.10
C GLN A 54 -11.90 -10.19 17.77
N PRO A 55 -11.06 -9.54 16.94
CA PRO A 55 -11.41 -8.25 16.38
C PRO A 55 -12.75 -8.32 15.64
N PRO A 56 -13.62 -7.30 15.76
CA PRO A 56 -14.89 -7.28 15.07
C PRO A 56 -14.74 -7.49 13.55
N ALA A 57 -15.58 -8.36 12.98
CA ALA A 57 -15.52 -8.70 11.54
C ALA A 57 -15.61 -7.47 10.61
N ARG A 58 -16.26 -6.38 11.07
CA ARG A 58 -16.35 -5.11 10.34
C ARG A 58 -14.99 -4.45 10.07
N PHE A 59 -13.94 -4.75 10.84
CA PHE A 59 -12.58 -4.24 10.57
C PHE A 59 -12.12 -4.65 9.17
N GLY A 60 -12.38 -5.90 8.77
CA GLY A 60 -12.05 -6.40 7.44
C GLY A 60 -12.75 -5.62 6.33
N LEU A 61 -14.00 -5.19 6.55
CA LEU A 61 -14.76 -4.38 5.60
C LEU A 61 -14.13 -2.98 5.45
N ILE A 62 -13.80 -2.33 6.57
CA ILE A 62 -13.18 -1.00 6.57
C ILE A 62 -11.80 -1.04 5.90
N VAL A 63 -10.99 -2.07 6.20
CA VAL A 63 -9.68 -2.28 5.55
C VAL A 63 -9.86 -2.48 4.05
N GLY A 64 -10.83 -3.31 3.64
CA GLY A 64 -11.14 -3.55 2.24
C GLY A 64 -11.46 -2.24 1.50
N ASP A 65 -12.35 -1.43 2.05
CA ASP A 65 -12.73 -0.13 1.48
C ASP A 65 -11.57 0.87 1.47
N CYS A 66 -10.76 0.90 2.53
CA CYS A 66 -9.56 1.73 2.62
C CYS A 66 -8.57 1.40 1.50
N VAL A 67 -8.17 0.11 1.40
CA VAL A 67 -7.19 -0.36 0.41
C VAL A 67 -7.73 -0.20 -1.01
N HIS A 68 -9.00 -0.51 -1.25
CA HIS A 68 -9.63 -0.35 -2.56
C HIS A 68 -9.61 1.12 -3.03
N ASN A 69 -9.98 2.07 -2.16
CA ASN A 69 -9.96 3.48 -2.50
C ASN A 69 -8.52 4.01 -2.67
N LEU A 70 -7.56 3.55 -1.85
CA LEU A 70 -6.15 3.91 -2.02
C LEU A 70 -5.57 3.39 -3.34
N ARG A 71 -5.87 2.13 -3.70
CA ARG A 71 -5.42 1.58 -4.98
C ARG A 71 -6.02 2.35 -6.15
N SER A 72 -7.32 2.64 -6.07
CA SER A 72 -8.02 3.42 -7.08
C SER A 72 -7.47 4.84 -7.21
N SER A 73 -7.07 5.49 -6.11
CA SER A 73 -6.50 6.84 -6.19
C SER A 73 -5.16 6.83 -6.91
N LEU A 74 -4.29 5.87 -6.61
CA LEU A 74 -2.99 5.73 -7.25
C LEU A 74 -3.12 5.40 -8.75
N ASP A 75 -4.05 4.53 -9.12
CA ASP A 75 -4.28 4.18 -10.54
C ASP A 75 -4.83 5.38 -11.33
N ASN A 76 -5.76 6.15 -10.76
CA ASN A 76 -6.23 7.40 -11.38
C ASN A 76 -5.12 8.44 -11.51
N LEU A 77 -4.25 8.57 -10.50
CA LEU A 77 -3.09 9.47 -10.56
C LEU A 77 -2.18 9.12 -11.75
N MET A 78 -1.96 7.84 -12.02
CA MET A 78 -1.14 7.39 -13.16
C MET A 78 -1.75 7.82 -14.50
N LEU A 79 -3.06 7.64 -14.67
CA LEU A 79 -3.78 8.08 -15.87
C LEU A 79 -3.73 9.62 -16.02
N GLU A 80 -3.94 10.35 -14.94
CA GLU A 80 -3.87 11.81 -14.95
C GLU A 80 -2.47 12.33 -15.31
N LEU A 81 -1.40 11.72 -14.79
CA LEU A 81 -0.02 12.02 -15.18
C LEU A 81 0.24 11.77 -16.66
N ALA A 82 -0.33 10.69 -17.21
CA ALA A 82 -0.22 10.38 -18.63
C ALA A 82 -0.98 11.41 -19.50
N LEU A 83 -2.18 11.80 -19.08
CA LEU A 83 -2.98 12.84 -19.73
C LEU A 83 -2.26 14.20 -19.73
N ILE A 84 -1.62 14.59 -18.63
CA ILE A 84 -0.83 15.84 -18.56
C ILE A 84 0.29 15.82 -19.60
N ARG A 85 1.06 14.73 -19.69
CA ARG A 85 2.11 14.59 -20.71
C ARG A 85 1.53 14.62 -22.13
N GLY A 86 0.41 13.95 -22.33
CA GLY A 86 -0.31 13.85 -23.59
C GLY A 86 -1.15 15.07 -23.97
N ARG A 87 -1.07 16.18 -23.21
CA ARG A 87 -1.87 17.40 -23.41
C ARG A 87 -3.37 17.13 -23.47
N GLY A 88 -3.86 16.29 -22.56
CA GLY A 88 -5.26 15.89 -22.43
C GLY A 88 -5.67 14.71 -23.32
N ARG A 89 -4.74 14.07 -24.04
CA ARG A 89 -5.03 12.91 -24.90
C ARG A 89 -4.02 11.79 -24.68
N VAL A 90 -4.51 10.56 -24.57
CA VAL A 90 -3.71 9.34 -24.51
C VAL A 90 -4.31 8.28 -25.43
N SER A 91 -3.52 7.29 -25.84
CA SER A 91 -4.05 6.14 -26.61
C SER A 91 -4.86 5.22 -25.69
N LYS A 92 -5.79 4.45 -26.26
CA LYS A 92 -6.54 3.41 -25.51
C LYS A 92 -5.62 2.42 -24.80
N SER A 93 -4.45 2.12 -25.38
CA SER A 93 -3.46 1.27 -24.74
C SER A 93 -2.86 1.90 -23.49
N VAL A 94 -2.54 3.20 -23.50
CA VAL A 94 -2.05 3.90 -22.30
C VAL A 94 -3.17 3.99 -21.26
N GLU A 95 -4.40 4.29 -21.68
CA GLU A 95 -5.55 4.34 -20.78
C GLU A 95 -5.79 3.01 -20.06
N GLY A 96 -5.85 1.89 -20.79
CA GLY A 96 -6.07 0.57 -20.19
C GLY A 96 -4.87 0.00 -19.42
N ASP A 97 -3.65 0.45 -19.74
CA ASP A 97 -2.43 0.01 -19.07
C ASP A 97 -2.05 0.88 -17.86
N SER A 98 -2.65 2.06 -17.69
CA SER A 98 -2.31 3.01 -16.63
C SER A 98 -2.73 2.49 -15.27
N GLN A 99 -1.75 2.15 -14.44
CA GLN A 99 -1.94 1.71 -13.06
C GLN A 99 -0.65 1.91 -12.29
N PHE A 100 -0.75 2.11 -10.98
CA PHE A 100 0.40 2.35 -10.13
C PHE A 100 1.16 1.04 -9.90
N PRO A 101 2.45 0.97 -10.27
CA PRO A 101 3.24 -0.24 -10.08
C PRO A 101 3.49 -0.48 -8.58
N ILE A 102 3.33 -1.74 -8.15
CA ILE A 102 3.70 -2.19 -6.81
C ILE A 102 4.40 -3.53 -6.98
N PHE A 103 5.73 -3.55 -6.84
CA PHE A 103 6.54 -4.76 -7.00
C PHE A 103 7.29 -5.09 -5.71
N ALA A 104 7.29 -6.37 -5.32
CA ALA A 104 8.02 -6.85 -4.14
C ALA A 104 9.52 -7.08 -4.40
N ALA A 105 9.92 -7.27 -5.65
CA ALA A 105 11.32 -7.43 -6.07
C ALA A 105 11.59 -6.58 -7.31
N ASP A 106 12.84 -6.17 -7.49
CA ASP A 106 13.25 -5.32 -8.61
C ASP A 106 12.81 -5.95 -9.96
N PRO A 107 11.94 -5.27 -10.74
CA PRO A 107 11.47 -5.78 -12.02
C PRO A 107 12.60 -5.94 -13.06
N SER A 108 13.74 -5.27 -12.92
CA SER A 108 14.90 -5.41 -13.81
C SER A 108 15.46 -6.83 -13.85
N LEU A 109 15.29 -7.59 -12.76
CA LEU A 109 15.74 -8.97 -12.61
C LEU A 109 14.87 -9.98 -13.37
N ASN A 110 13.71 -9.57 -13.90
CA ASN A 110 12.79 -10.44 -14.62
C ASN A 110 12.22 -9.74 -15.86
N PRO A 111 12.51 -10.23 -17.09
CA PRO A 111 12.04 -9.58 -18.32
C PRO A 111 10.54 -9.34 -18.41
N LYS A 112 9.72 -10.25 -17.85
CA LYS A 112 8.25 -10.10 -17.83
C LYS A 112 7.82 -8.96 -16.91
N ARG A 113 8.40 -8.88 -15.70
CA ARG A 113 8.12 -7.79 -14.75
C ARG A 113 8.62 -6.44 -15.25
N LEU A 114 9.77 -6.42 -15.90
CA LEU A 114 10.29 -5.21 -16.55
C LEU A 114 9.35 -4.72 -17.65
N ALA A 115 8.83 -5.62 -18.49
CA ALA A 115 7.85 -5.28 -19.52
C ALA A 115 6.55 -4.76 -18.92
N GLU A 116 6.08 -5.37 -17.83
CA GLU A 116 4.91 -4.91 -17.08
C GLU A 116 5.11 -3.52 -16.49
N PHE A 117 6.21 -3.26 -15.77
CA PHE A 117 6.51 -1.95 -15.22
C PHE A 117 6.57 -0.87 -16.31
N LYS A 118 7.21 -1.17 -17.45
CA LYS A 118 7.25 -0.27 -18.62
C LYS A 118 5.87 -0.01 -19.21
N ARG A 119 4.97 -0.99 -19.18
CA ARG A 119 3.59 -0.88 -19.65
C ARG A 119 2.77 0.01 -18.71
N MET A 120 2.82 -0.26 -17.41
CA MET A 120 2.12 0.50 -16.35
C MET A 120 2.53 1.97 -16.28
N THR A 121 3.81 2.26 -16.56
CA THR A 121 4.40 3.61 -16.54
C THR A 121 4.50 4.23 -17.94
N ARG A 122 3.78 3.70 -18.93
CA ARG A 122 3.81 4.23 -20.29
C ARG A 122 3.15 5.62 -20.33
N GLY A 123 3.80 6.58 -20.96
CA GLY A 123 3.19 7.89 -21.20
C GLY A 123 3.27 8.88 -20.03
N ILE A 124 3.96 8.57 -18.93
CA ILE A 124 4.21 9.55 -17.86
C ILE A 124 5.55 10.29 -18.04
N ASN A 125 5.77 11.36 -17.27
CA ASN A 125 7.04 12.10 -17.26
C ASN A 125 8.19 11.25 -16.63
N PRO A 126 9.42 11.22 -17.18
CA PRO A 126 10.55 10.51 -16.58
C PRO A 126 10.83 10.88 -15.13
N ARG A 127 10.62 12.15 -14.74
CA ARG A 127 10.76 12.59 -13.35
C ARG A 127 9.73 11.94 -12.44
N ALA A 128 8.47 11.89 -12.87
CA ALA A 128 7.41 11.19 -12.13
C ALA A 128 7.72 9.69 -12.04
N LYS A 129 8.20 9.08 -13.13
CA LYS A 129 8.62 7.68 -13.15
C LYS A 129 9.74 7.39 -12.14
N ALA A 130 10.74 8.27 -12.03
CA ALA A 130 11.83 8.12 -11.05
C ALA A 130 11.32 8.22 -9.60
N ILE A 131 10.33 9.06 -9.32
CA ILE A 131 9.68 9.13 -8.00
C ILE A 131 8.94 7.82 -7.72
N ILE A 132 8.13 7.34 -8.67
CA ILE A 132 7.37 6.08 -8.54
C ILE A 132 8.30 4.89 -8.32
N GLU A 133 9.43 4.85 -9.02
CA GLU A 133 10.49 3.87 -8.83
C GLU A 133 11.02 3.92 -7.39
N GLY A 134 11.41 5.11 -6.90
CA GLY A 134 11.91 5.28 -5.53
C GLY A 134 10.93 4.88 -4.43
N LEU A 135 9.62 4.87 -4.72
CA LEU A 135 8.56 4.45 -3.80
C LEU A 135 8.35 2.93 -3.75
N GLN A 136 8.96 2.15 -4.65
CA GLN A 136 8.69 0.72 -4.73
C GLN A 136 9.13 -0.05 -3.48
N PRO A 137 8.36 -1.08 -3.05
CA PRO A 137 8.69 -1.88 -1.87
C PRO A 137 10.11 -2.48 -1.86
N TYR A 138 10.62 -2.94 -3.00
CA TYR A 138 11.97 -3.53 -3.08
C TYR A 138 13.12 -2.56 -2.80
N ASN A 139 12.86 -1.25 -2.75
CA ASN A 139 13.85 -0.25 -2.33
C ASN A 139 13.93 -0.10 -0.81
N ARG A 140 13.03 -0.75 -0.05
CA ARG A 140 13.11 -0.78 1.41
C ARG A 140 14.18 -1.80 1.81
N VAL A 141 15.17 -1.34 2.56
CA VAL A 141 16.10 -2.24 3.26
C VAL A 141 15.27 -3.04 4.25
N ASP A 142 15.37 -4.36 4.18
CA ASP A 142 14.58 -5.31 4.97
C ASP A 142 14.90 -5.12 6.48
N ARG A 143 14.14 -4.25 7.15
CA ARG A 143 14.32 -3.95 8.58
C ARG A 143 13.64 -4.97 9.49
N PHE A 144 12.99 -5.98 8.92
CA PHE A 144 12.25 -7.00 9.67
C PHE A 144 12.84 -8.38 9.37
N HIS A 145 14.06 -8.64 9.84
CA HIS A 145 14.53 -9.99 10.04
C HIS A 145 13.69 -10.62 11.16
N HIS A 146 12.61 -11.31 10.81
CA HIS A 146 12.08 -12.35 11.69
C HIS A 146 13.02 -13.55 11.58
N PRO A 147 13.65 -14.00 12.69
CA PRO A 147 14.34 -15.28 12.68
C PRO A 147 13.28 -16.35 12.37
N SER A 148 13.47 -17.05 11.25
CA SER A 148 12.67 -18.21 10.91
C SER A 148 12.93 -19.27 11.98
N ALA A 149 11.86 -19.69 12.66
CA ALA A 149 11.85 -20.91 13.47
C ALA A 149 11.91 -22.15 12.57
#